data_AF-A0A3L7U847-F1
#
_entry.id   AF-A0A3L7U847-F1
#
_cell.length_a   1.000
_cell.length_b   1.000
_cell.length_c   1.000
_cell.angle_alpha   90.00
_cell.angle_beta   90.00
_cell.angle_gamma   90.00
#
_symmetry.space_group_name_H-M   'P 1'
#
loop_
_entity.id
_entity.type
_entity.pdbx_description
1 polymer ?
#
loop_
_entity_poly.entity_id
_entity_poly.type
_entity_poly.pdbx_seq_one_letter_code
_entity_poly.pdbx_strand_id
1 'polypeptide(L)'
;MQYVDRHAFDPDVSFDGGDMDCGSGLLLLIRRHMDPLRAGGLLEIRSTESSVEEDLPAWCRMTKNELVSCVRSDSEWRFLVCRGSLADRQQAADRPSTASDRRPAQTSAHSNSIATSALPPAPAPAIAPLSVMGIGSWPRPRWMLQAIHEHMEGRLSDQEFHEIGDDAVRLAVDSQLKAGVDVVTDGEQRRDSYASFVGGLLDGCQLIPITDLLPYVDDPVKFEAELRALDVPAGSVRHPAVFGPI
;
A
#
# COMPACT_ATOMS: atom_id res chain seq x y z
N MET A 1 -15.38 -14.48 21.82
CA MET A 1 -16.21 -13.73 20.86
C MET A 1 -17.67 -13.86 21.28
N GLN A 2 -18.52 -12.85 21.12
CA GLN A 2 -19.97 -13.00 21.31
C GLN A 2 -20.62 -13.07 19.94
N TYR A 3 -21.40 -14.12 19.69
CA TYR A 3 -22.15 -14.28 18.46
C TYR A 3 -23.50 -13.58 18.57
N VAL A 4 -23.95 -13.01 17.47
CA VAL A 4 -25.28 -12.42 17.33
C VAL A 4 -26.07 -13.17 16.24
N ASP A 5 -27.39 -13.19 16.35
CA ASP A 5 -28.25 -13.85 15.36
C ASP A 5 -28.21 -13.14 13.99
N ARG A 6 -28.03 -11.82 14.02
CA ARG A 6 -27.85 -10.97 12.84
C ARG A 6 -27.02 -9.74 13.17
N HIS A 7 -26.34 -9.20 12.16
CA HIS A 7 -25.65 -7.93 12.27
C HIS A 7 -26.64 -6.80 12.59
N ALA A 8 -26.27 -5.91 13.51
CA ALA A 8 -27.10 -4.75 13.87
C ALA A 8 -27.02 -3.60 12.84
N PHE A 9 -25.99 -3.62 11.99
CA PHE A 9 -25.75 -2.63 10.95
C PHE A 9 -25.59 -3.31 9.60
N ASP A 10 -26.11 -2.69 8.55
CA ASP A 10 -25.89 -3.14 7.18
C ASP A 10 -24.43 -2.84 6.75
N PRO A 11 -23.77 -3.80 6.07
CA PRO A 11 -22.43 -3.59 5.54
C PRO A 11 -22.45 -2.62 4.34
N ASP A 12 -21.40 -1.81 4.20
CA ASP A 12 -21.20 -0.95 3.02
C ASP A 12 -20.66 -1.77 1.83
N VAL A 13 -19.84 -2.79 2.11
CA VAL A 13 -19.31 -3.77 1.14
C VAL A 13 -19.33 -5.15 1.77
N SER A 14 -19.57 -6.20 0.99
CA SER A 14 -19.41 -7.59 1.42
C SER A 14 -18.66 -8.43 0.38
N PHE A 15 -17.93 -9.45 0.84
CA PHE A 15 -17.36 -10.46 -0.04
C PHE A 15 -17.32 -11.84 0.64
N ASP A 16 -17.22 -12.88 -0.20
CA ASP A 16 -17.10 -14.27 0.22
C ASP A 16 -15.64 -14.73 0.13
N GLY A 17 -15.06 -15.05 1.28
CA GLY A 17 -13.71 -15.57 1.44
C GLY A 17 -13.61 -17.09 1.32
N GLY A 18 -14.74 -17.81 1.24
CA GLY A 18 -14.77 -19.26 1.08
C GLY A 18 -13.96 -20.00 2.17
N ASP A 19 -13.15 -20.95 1.73
CA ASP A 19 -12.29 -21.82 2.53
C ASP A 19 -10.87 -21.27 2.74
N MET A 20 -10.60 -20.00 2.39
CA MET A 20 -9.31 -19.38 2.63
C MET A 20 -9.14 -19.01 4.11
N ASP A 21 -7.98 -19.35 4.66
CA ASP A 21 -7.53 -18.88 5.96
C ASP A 21 -6.76 -17.54 5.83
N CYS A 22 -6.46 -16.91 6.97
CA CYS A 22 -5.75 -15.64 7.01
C CYS A 22 -4.31 -15.70 6.46
N GLY A 23 -3.67 -16.87 6.46
CA GLY A 23 -2.33 -17.14 5.92
C GLY A 23 -2.30 -17.65 4.48
N SER A 24 -3.43 -18.01 3.86
CA SER A 24 -3.50 -18.52 2.48
C SER A 24 -4.08 -17.51 1.47
N GLY A 25 -4.55 -16.35 1.95
CA GLY A 25 -4.96 -15.24 1.06
C GLY A 25 -6.11 -14.38 1.57
N LEU A 26 -6.81 -14.78 2.63
CA LEU A 26 -8.00 -14.05 3.09
C LEU A 26 -7.69 -12.61 3.48
N LEU A 27 -6.56 -12.35 4.15
CA LEU A 27 -6.17 -11.00 4.57
C LEU A 27 -5.96 -10.05 3.38
N LEU A 28 -5.47 -10.58 2.25
CA LEU A 28 -5.31 -9.82 1.02
C LEU A 28 -6.68 -9.39 0.47
N LEU A 29 -7.65 -10.31 0.43
CA LEU A 29 -9.01 -9.98 0.00
C LEU A 29 -9.70 -8.99 0.94
N ILE A 30 -9.52 -9.16 2.26
CA ILE A 30 -10.02 -8.20 3.25
C ILE A 30 -9.47 -6.80 2.94
N ARG A 31 -8.17 -6.67 2.68
CA ARG A 31 -7.56 -5.38 2.31
C ARG A 31 -8.10 -4.79 1.03
N ARG A 32 -8.26 -5.60 -0.03
CA ARG A 32 -8.82 -5.15 -1.31
C ARG A 32 -10.18 -4.47 -1.13
N HIS A 33 -10.99 -4.97 -0.20
CA HIS A 33 -12.32 -4.41 0.08
C HIS A 33 -12.34 -3.36 1.20
N MET A 34 -11.40 -3.41 2.15
CA MET A 34 -11.32 -2.48 3.29
C MET A 34 -10.63 -1.15 2.95
N ASP A 35 -9.52 -1.20 2.21
CA ASP A 35 -8.69 -0.02 1.91
C ASP A 35 -9.41 1.08 1.07
N PRO A 36 -10.42 0.77 0.24
CA PRO A 36 -11.24 1.80 -0.40
C PRO A 36 -12.31 2.43 0.51
N LEU A 37 -12.67 1.81 1.65
CA LEU A 37 -13.75 2.31 2.51
C LEU A 37 -13.38 3.60 3.22
N ARG A 38 -14.30 4.53 3.43
CA ARG A 38 -14.03 5.67 4.33
C ARG A 38 -13.83 5.19 5.77
N ALA A 39 -13.20 6.02 6.62
CA ALA A 39 -13.20 5.79 8.07
C ALA A 39 -14.65 5.64 8.58
N GLY A 40 -14.90 4.62 9.40
CA GLY A 40 -16.24 4.23 9.84
C GLY A 40 -17.02 3.34 8.85
N GLY A 41 -16.47 3.04 7.67
CA GLY A 41 -17.09 2.12 6.71
C GLY A 41 -17.13 0.68 7.24
N LEU A 42 -18.16 -0.08 6.85
CA LEU A 42 -18.39 -1.46 7.28
C LEU A 42 -18.14 -2.46 6.15
N LEU A 43 -17.34 -3.47 6.46
CA LEU A 43 -17.07 -4.61 5.59
C LEU A 43 -17.64 -5.89 6.23
N GLU A 44 -18.47 -6.61 5.48
CA GLU A 44 -18.85 -7.99 5.83
C GLU A 44 -17.90 -8.99 5.14
N ILE A 45 -17.34 -9.88 5.94
CA ILE A 45 -16.46 -10.98 5.51
C ILE A 45 -17.19 -12.28 5.80
N ARG A 46 -17.47 -13.06 4.76
CA ARG A 46 -18.05 -14.40 4.89
C ARG A 46 -16.96 -15.45 4.71
N SER A 47 -16.92 -16.46 5.56
CA SER A 47 -15.92 -17.53 5.49
C SER A 47 -16.50 -18.85 5.97
N THR A 48 -16.10 -19.95 5.33
CA THR A 48 -16.38 -21.32 5.77
C THR A 48 -15.19 -21.94 6.50
N GLU A 49 -14.09 -21.21 6.65
CA GLU A 49 -12.85 -21.67 7.26
C GLU A 49 -12.83 -21.37 8.76
N SER A 50 -12.63 -22.41 9.57
CA SER A 50 -12.80 -22.34 11.03
C SER A 50 -11.70 -21.53 11.73
N SER A 51 -10.47 -21.56 11.21
CA SER A 51 -9.33 -20.83 11.78
C SER A 51 -9.51 -19.31 11.78
N VAL A 52 -10.33 -18.78 10.85
CA VAL A 52 -10.63 -17.34 10.71
C VAL A 52 -11.26 -16.76 11.98
N GLU A 53 -12.00 -17.58 12.74
CA GLU A 53 -12.59 -17.17 14.02
C GLU A 53 -11.54 -16.67 15.03
N GLU A 54 -10.36 -17.28 15.04
CA GLU A 54 -9.28 -16.94 15.96
C GLU A 54 -8.37 -15.83 15.40
N ASP A 55 -8.08 -15.91 14.10
CA ASP A 55 -7.10 -15.03 13.44
C ASP A 55 -7.65 -13.64 13.14
N LEU A 56 -8.90 -13.54 12.67
CA LEU A 56 -9.48 -12.27 12.24
C LEU A 56 -9.58 -11.24 13.39
N PRO A 57 -9.99 -11.60 14.63
CA PRO A 57 -9.94 -10.67 15.76
C PRO A 57 -8.53 -10.19 16.11
N ALA A 58 -7.51 -11.03 15.94
CA ALA A 58 -6.12 -10.64 16.15
C ALA A 58 -5.67 -9.62 15.09
N TRP A 59 -5.97 -9.90 13.82
CA TRP A 59 -5.69 -8.97 12.72
C TRP A 59 -6.41 -7.63 12.86
N CYS A 60 -7.67 -7.62 13.28
CA CYS A 60 -8.43 -6.39 13.52
C CYS A 60 -7.74 -5.49 14.57
N ARG A 61 -7.30 -6.09 15.69
CA ARG A 61 -6.56 -5.36 16.74
C ARG A 61 -5.23 -4.81 16.23
N MET A 62 -4.48 -5.60 15.47
CA MET A 62 -3.18 -5.21 14.91
C MET A 62 -3.31 -4.06 13.90
N THR A 63 -4.38 -4.06 13.10
CA THR A 63 -4.65 -3.06 12.06
C THR A 63 -5.51 -1.88 12.54
N LYS A 64 -5.90 -1.87 13.83
CA LYS A 64 -6.78 -0.87 14.46
C LYS A 64 -8.15 -0.74 13.78
N ASN A 65 -8.68 -1.86 13.30
CA ASN A 65 -10.05 -1.98 12.81
C ASN A 65 -10.92 -2.61 13.90
N GLU A 66 -12.14 -2.11 14.07
CA GLU A 66 -13.06 -2.59 15.09
C GLU A 66 -13.91 -3.75 14.55
N LEU A 67 -13.81 -4.92 15.18
CA LEU A 67 -14.71 -6.03 14.90
C LEU A 67 -16.06 -5.77 15.59
N VAL A 68 -17.07 -5.42 14.80
CA VAL A 68 -18.38 -4.94 15.30
C VAL A 68 -19.25 -6.10 15.77
N SER A 69 -19.33 -7.17 14.97
CA SER A 69 -20.13 -8.36 15.33
C SER A 69 -19.74 -9.59 14.53
N CYS A 70 -20.05 -10.76 15.08
CA CYS A 70 -19.87 -12.04 14.41
C CYS A 70 -21.20 -12.80 14.43
N VAL A 71 -21.61 -13.30 13.27
CA VAL A 71 -22.75 -14.21 13.13
C VAL A 71 -22.20 -15.56 12.71
N ARG A 72 -22.68 -16.63 13.36
CA ARG A 72 -22.31 -17.99 13.02
C ARG A 72 -23.57 -18.75 12.60
N SER A 73 -23.52 -19.37 11.42
CA SER A 73 -24.46 -20.39 10.98
C SER A 73 -23.76 -21.76 10.97
N ASP A 74 -24.48 -22.84 10.68
CA ASP A 74 -23.99 -24.22 10.84
C ASP A 74 -22.66 -24.52 10.12
N SER A 75 -22.36 -23.81 9.03
CA SER A 75 -21.15 -24.02 8.23
C SER A 75 -20.49 -22.73 7.73
N GLU A 76 -20.85 -21.58 8.28
CA GLU A 76 -20.34 -20.29 7.80
C GLU A 76 -20.24 -19.28 8.95
N TRP A 77 -19.14 -18.53 8.96
CA TRP A 77 -18.93 -17.37 9.81
C TRP A 77 -19.09 -16.09 8.98
N ARG A 78 -19.78 -15.11 9.55
CA ARG A 78 -19.93 -13.78 8.98
C ARG A 78 -19.42 -12.76 9.98
N PHE A 79 -18.41 -12.00 9.59
CA PHE A 79 -17.76 -11.01 10.43
C PHE A 79 -18.03 -9.63 9.87
N LEU A 80 -18.52 -8.73 10.72
CA LEU A 80 -18.70 -7.33 10.37
C LEU A 80 -17.58 -6.52 11.00
N VAL A 81 -16.73 -5.94 10.16
CA VAL A 81 -15.55 -5.17 10.58
C VAL A 81 -15.71 -3.72 10.15
N CYS A 82 -15.41 -2.80 11.05
CA CYS A 82 -15.40 -1.37 10.79
C CYS A 82 -13.97 -0.89 10.51
N ARG A 83 -13.79 -0.07 9.46
CA ARG A 83 -12.53 0.62 9.21
C ARG A 83 -12.31 1.69 10.28
N GLY A 84 -11.35 1.48 11.18
CA GLY A 84 -11.19 2.32 12.37
C GLY A 84 -12.18 1.94 13.46
N SER A 85 -12.91 2.91 14.02
CA SER A 85 -13.95 2.65 15.04
C SER A 85 -15.36 2.96 14.55
N LEU A 86 -16.33 2.19 15.05
CA LEU A 86 -17.75 2.45 14.87
C LEU A 86 -18.18 3.79 15.49
N ALA A 87 -17.49 4.26 16.54
CA ALA A 87 -17.71 5.57 17.12
C ALA A 87 -17.42 6.70 16.11
N ASP A 88 -16.41 6.53 15.25
CA ASP A 88 -16.07 7.49 14.20
C ASP A 88 -17.19 7.57 13.14
N ARG A 89 -17.86 6.45 12.87
CA ARG A 89 -19.04 6.38 11.98
C ARG A 89 -20.21 7.22 12.51
N GLN A 90 -20.48 7.12 13.81
CA GLN A 90 -21.57 7.86 14.46
C GLN A 90 -21.28 9.37 14.47
N GLN A 91 -20.04 9.78 14.76
CA GLN A 91 -19.63 11.19 14.70
C GLN A 91 -19.64 11.77 13.29
N ALA A 92 -19.34 10.97 12.26
CA ALA A 92 -19.44 11.39 10.87
C ALA A 92 -20.89 11.52 10.38
N ALA A 93 -21.82 10.73 10.94
CA ALA A 93 -23.26 10.83 10.65
C ALA A 93 -23.91 12.07 11.29
N ASP A 94 -23.41 12.54 12.44
CA ASP A 94 -23.93 13.71 13.17
C ASP A 94 -23.42 15.08 12.65
N ARG A 95 -22.47 15.10 11.69
CA ARG A 95 -22.04 16.35 11.03
C ARG A 95 -22.92 16.67 9.82
N PRO A 96 -23.41 17.91 9.66
CA PRO A 96 -24.14 18.30 8.46
C PRO A 96 -23.22 18.14 7.24
N SER A 97 -23.65 17.26 6.33
CA SER A 97 -22.91 16.86 5.13
C SER A 97 -22.78 18.03 4.15
N THR A 98 -21.60 18.64 4.07
CA THR A 98 -21.18 19.30 2.84
C THR A 98 -20.72 18.20 1.89
N ALA A 99 -21.66 17.69 1.10
CA ALA A 99 -21.40 16.76 0.01
C ALA A 99 -20.48 17.43 -1.02
N SER A 100 -19.17 17.27 -0.84
CA SER A 100 -18.20 17.40 -1.92
C SER A 100 -18.17 16.06 -2.64
N ASP A 101 -18.59 16.08 -3.89
CA ASP A 101 -18.44 15.02 -4.89
C ASP A 101 -17.01 14.46 -4.86
N ARG A 102 -16.80 13.41 -4.07
CA ARG A 102 -15.72 12.47 -4.32
C ARG A 102 -16.36 11.28 -5.01
N ARG A 103 -16.39 11.38 -6.34
CA ARG A 103 -16.61 10.22 -7.22
C ARG A 103 -15.73 9.07 -6.69
N PRO A 104 -16.27 7.84 -6.53
CA PRO A 104 -15.41 6.69 -6.38
C PRO A 104 -14.42 6.72 -7.54
N ALA A 105 -13.13 6.56 -7.27
CA ALA A 105 -12.15 6.34 -8.31
C ALA A 105 -12.63 5.10 -9.07
N GLN A 106 -13.33 5.32 -10.18
CA GLN A 106 -13.71 4.29 -11.11
C GLN A 106 -12.40 3.84 -11.72
N THR A 107 -11.81 2.79 -11.16
CA THR A 107 -10.85 1.92 -11.85
C THR A 107 -11.60 1.25 -12.99
N SER A 108 -11.88 2.06 -14.01
CA SER A 108 -12.16 1.55 -15.34
C SER A 108 -10.88 0.87 -15.76
N ALA A 109 -10.91 -0.46 -15.87
CA ALA A 109 -9.83 -1.24 -16.44
C ALA A 109 -9.48 -0.61 -17.80
N HIS A 110 -8.43 0.21 -17.81
CA HIS A 110 -7.93 0.77 -19.05
C HIS A 110 -7.30 -0.43 -19.75
N SER A 111 -7.97 -0.91 -20.80
CA SER A 111 -7.35 -1.83 -21.75
C SER A 111 -6.24 -1.03 -22.45
N ASN A 112 -5.10 -0.87 -21.78
CA ASN A 112 -3.91 -0.30 -22.36
C ASN A 112 -3.45 -1.28 -23.43
N SER A 113 -3.86 -1.01 -24.67
CA SER A 113 -3.23 -1.64 -25.82
C SER A 113 -1.79 -1.13 -25.81
N ILE A 114 -0.87 -2.01 -25.41
CA ILE A 114 0.56 -1.71 -25.46
C ILE A 114 0.86 -1.52 -26.94
N ALA A 115 1.10 -0.28 -27.35
CA ALA A 115 1.47 0.03 -28.73
C ALA A 115 2.69 -0.82 -29.08
N THR A 116 2.48 -1.79 -29.97
CA THR A 116 3.47 -2.82 -30.32
C THR A 116 4.61 -2.25 -31.17
N SER A 117 4.47 -1.00 -31.61
CA SER A 117 5.51 -0.25 -32.29
C SER A 117 6.30 0.54 -31.27
N ALA A 118 7.51 0.08 -30.97
CA ALA A 118 8.48 0.87 -30.21
C ALA A 118 8.62 2.26 -30.86
N LEU A 119 8.52 3.31 -30.05
CA LEU A 119 8.88 4.65 -30.50
C LEU A 119 10.35 4.63 -30.95
N PRO A 120 10.72 5.33 -32.03
CA PRO A 120 12.12 5.44 -32.40
C PRO A 120 12.89 6.06 -31.22
N PRO A 121 14.11 5.58 -30.91
CA PRO A 121 14.89 6.12 -29.82
C PRO A 121 15.13 7.61 -30.05
N ALA A 122 14.99 8.40 -28.98
CA ALA A 122 15.32 9.81 -29.03
C ALA A 122 16.82 9.98 -29.36
N PRO A 123 17.21 11.00 -30.13
CA PRO A 123 18.61 11.27 -30.41
C PRO A 123 19.36 11.52 -29.09
N ALA A 124 20.43 10.75 -28.86
CA ALA A 124 21.28 10.85 -27.68
C ALA A 124 22.76 11.02 -28.08
N PRO A 125 23.56 11.77 -27.31
CA PRO A 125 25.00 11.85 -27.51
C PRO A 125 25.67 10.48 -27.42
N ALA A 126 26.72 10.27 -28.22
CA ALA A 126 27.54 9.06 -28.11
C ALA A 126 28.35 9.09 -26.81
N ILE A 127 28.31 7.99 -26.05
CA ILE A 127 29.10 7.83 -24.82
C ILE A 127 30.52 7.44 -25.22
N ALA A 128 31.52 8.21 -24.76
CA ALA A 128 32.92 7.97 -25.10
C ALA A 128 33.44 6.68 -24.44
N PRO A 129 34.42 5.98 -25.05
CA PRO A 129 35.11 4.87 -24.39
C PRO A 129 35.67 5.29 -23.02
N LEU A 130 35.56 4.39 -22.04
CA LEU A 130 36.02 4.60 -20.65
C LEU A 130 35.28 5.72 -19.88
N SER A 131 34.09 6.12 -20.32
CA SER A 131 33.23 7.04 -19.56
C SER A 131 32.88 6.47 -18.18
N VAL A 132 32.85 7.33 -17.16
CA VAL A 132 32.50 7.04 -15.77
C VAL A 132 31.04 7.36 -15.52
N MET A 133 30.31 6.43 -14.89
CA MET A 133 28.92 6.64 -14.49
C MET A 133 28.57 5.91 -13.18
N GLY A 134 27.57 6.42 -12.46
CA GLY A 134 26.96 5.73 -11.34
C GLY A 134 25.91 4.70 -11.77
N ILE A 135 25.53 3.80 -10.87
CA ILE A 135 24.46 2.80 -11.13
C ILE A 135 23.06 3.42 -10.99
N GLY A 136 22.88 4.37 -10.05
CA GLY A 136 21.58 4.99 -9.83
C GLY A 136 21.55 5.85 -8.58
N SER A 137 21.37 5.22 -7.42
CA SER A 137 21.05 5.89 -6.15
C SER A 137 22.17 6.76 -5.59
N TRP A 138 21.77 7.89 -5.00
CA TRP A 138 22.64 8.79 -4.24
C TRP A 138 22.05 9.07 -2.85
N PRO A 139 22.88 9.38 -1.83
CA PRO A 139 22.39 9.68 -0.49
C PRO A 139 21.35 10.81 -0.48
N ARG A 140 20.20 10.56 0.13
CA ARG A 140 19.11 11.54 0.24
C ARG A 140 19.35 12.46 1.45
N PRO A 141 19.19 13.79 1.28
CA PRO A 141 19.13 14.70 2.43
C PRO A 141 17.98 14.35 3.38
N ARG A 142 18.12 14.67 4.67
CA ARG A 142 17.09 14.37 5.69
C ARG A 142 15.72 14.94 5.36
N TRP A 143 15.68 16.15 4.82
CA TRP A 143 14.42 16.80 4.41
C TRP A 143 13.75 16.07 3.23
N MET A 144 14.51 15.40 2.36
CA MET A 144 13.94 14.61 1.26
C MET A 144 13.29 13.35 1.79
N LEU A 145 13.92 12.68 2.76
CA LEU A 145 13.32 11.52 3.44
C LEU A 145 12.01 11.88 4.15
N GLN A 146 11.97 13.06 4.78
CA GLN A 146 10.74 13.57 5.41
C GLN A 146 9.65 13.84 4.37
N ALA A 147 9.99 14.48 3.25
CA ALA A 147 9.04 14.77 2.18
C ALA A 147 8.44 13.49 1.56
N ILE A 148 9.23 12.42 1.39
CA ILE A 148 8.74 11.11 0.96
C ILE A 148 7.65 10.61 1.92
N HIS A 149 7.91 10.62 3.23
CA HIS A 149 6.92 10.16 4.22
C HIS A 149 5.65 11.02 4.21
N GLU A 150 5.78 12.35 4.20
CA GLU A 150 4.63 13.25 4.19
C GLU A 150 3.79 13.11 2.91
N HIS A 151 4.42 12.90 1.76
CA HIS A 151 3.74 12.64 0.50
C HIS A 151 2.99 11.31 0.52
N MET A 152 3.63 10.22 1.00
CA MET A 152 2.99 8.90 1.14
C MET A 152 1.81 8.93 2.12
N GLU A 153 1.84 9.80 3.12
CA GLU A 153 0.75 10.00 4.08
C GLU A 153 -0.31 11.02 3.60
N GLY A 154 -0.16 11.55 2.37
CA GLY A 154 -1.09 12.50 1.78
C GLY A 154 -1.09 13.89 2.44
N ARG A 155 -0.04 14.21 3.22
CA ARG A 155 0.14 15.52 3.87
C ARG A 155 0.90 16.53 3.02
N LEU A 156 1.62 16.06 2.00
CA LEU A 156 2.36 16.89 1.05
C LEU A 156 1.78 16.70 -0.35
N SER A 157 1.51 17.81 -1.05
CA SER A 157 0.98 17.74 -2.41
C SER A 157 2.03 17.21 -3.39
N ASP A 158 1.57 16.63 -4.51
CA ASP A 158 2.45 16.15 -5.58
C ASP A 158 3.39 17.25 -6.08
N GLN A 159 2.87 18.47 -6.25
CA GLN A 159 3.66 19.61 -6.73
C GLN A 159 4.80 19.94 -5.76
N GLU A 160 4.48 20.11 -4.47
CA GLU A 160 5.49 20.41 -3.44
C GLU A 160 6.52 19.28 -3.32
N PHE A 161 6.08 18.02 -3.42
CA PHE A 161 6.97 16.86 -3.41
C PHE A 161 7.96 16.88 -4.60
N HIS A 162 7.49 17.24 -5.80
CA HIS A 162 8.35 17.35 -6.98
C HIS A 162 9.36 18.49 -6.85
N GLU A 163 8.94 19.64 -6.34
CA GLU A 163 9.81 20.80 -6.11
C GLU A 163 10.93 20.48 -5.11
N ILE A 164 10.60 19.85 -3.98
CA ILE A 164 11.59 19.36 -3.00
C ILE A 164 12.51 18.32 -3.64
N GLY A 165 11.95 17.40 -4.42
CA GLY A 165 12.72 16.41 -5.18
C GLY A 165 13.71 17.05 -6.16
N ASP A 166 13.34 18.16 -6.82
CA ASP A 166 14.23 18.86 -7.75
C ASP A 166 15.47 19.40 -7.04
N ASP A 167 15.31 19.95 -5.84
CA ASP A 167 16.44 20.40 -5.02
C ASP A 167 17.35 19.23 -4.63
N ALA A 168 16.79 18.06 -4.35
CA ALA A 168 17.58 16.89 -3.97
C ALA A 168 18.38 16.37 -5.17
N VAL A 169 17.76 16.35 -6.36
CA VAL A 169 18.43 16.02 -7.62
C VAL A 169 19.57 16.99 -7.90
N ARG A 170 19.36 18.30 -7.71
CA ARG A 170 20.43 19.30 -7.93
C ARG A 170 21.66 19.01 -7.08
N LEU A 171 21.49 18.62 -5.81
CA LEU A 171 22.60 18.25 -4.92
C LEU A 171 23.32 16.97 -5.38
N ALA A 172 22.57 15.96 -5.81
CA ALA A 172 23.13 14.71 -6.32
C ALA A 172 23.92 14.94 -7.63
N VAL A 173 23.36 15.73 -8.55
CA VAL A 173 24.01 16.07 -9.83
C VAL A 173 25.24 16.95 -9.61
N ASP A 174 25.17 17.97 -8.76
CA ASP A 174 26.33 18.82 -8.43
C ASP A 174 27.49 18.00 -7.85
N SER A 175 27.19 17.01 -7.01
CA SER A 175 28.21 16.10 -6.46
C SER A 175 28.85 15.21 -7.54
N GLN A 176 28.05 14.71 -8.49
CA GLN A 176 28.54 13.92 -9.63
C GLN A 176 29.43 14.76 -10.56
N LEU A 177 29.01 15.99 -10.87
CA LEU A 177 29.79 16.92 -11.70
C LEU A 177 31.12 17.27 -11.05
N LYS A 178 31.15 17.53 -9.74
CA LYS A 178 32.39 17.76 -8.98
C LYS A 178 33.31 16.56 -8.96
N ALA A 179 32.77 15.34 -9.01
CA ALA A 179 33.52 14.10 -9.09
C ALA A 179 34.05 13.78 -10.50
N GLY A 180 33.65 14.55 -11.52
CA GLY A 180 34.06 14.32 -12.91
C GLY A 180 33.35 13.13 -13.58
N VAL A 181 32.12 12.81 -13.17
CA VAL A 181 31.30 11.77 -13.79
C VAL A 181 30.85 12.22 -15.19
N ASP A 182 30.97 11.34 -16.19
CA ASP A 182 30.63 11.63 -17.60
C ASP A 182 29.13 11.48 -17.88
N VAL A 183 28.47 10.51 -17.24
CA VAL A 183 27.02 10.28 -17.37
C VAL A 183 26.37 10.35 -16.00
N VAL A 184 25.55 11.39 -15.80
CA VAL A 184 24.89 11.66 -14.52
C VAL A 184 23.54 10.95 -14.40
N THR A 185 23.14 10.66 -13.17
CA THR A 185 21.80 10.21 -12.81
C THR A 185 21.12 11.24 -11.91
N ASP A 186 19.80 11.15 -11.77
CA ASP A 186 19.04 11.97 -10.83
C ASP A 186 19.24 11.52 -9.36
N GLY A 187 20.01 10.46 -9.11
CA GLY A 187 20.21 9.92 -7.77
C GLY A 187 19.02 9.18 -7.18
N GLU A 188 17.96 8.91 -7.97
CA GLU A 188 16.71 8.27 -7.52
C GLU A 188 16.05 8.98 -6.33
N GLN A 189 16.19 10.30 -6.24
CA GLN A 189 15.86 11.04 -5.02
C GLN A 189 14.38 10.94 -4.63
N ARG A 190 13.47 10.86 -5.60
CA ARG A 190 12.01 10.77 -5.40
C ARG A 190 11.47 9.34 -5.17
N ARG A 191 12.31 8.31 -5.29
CA ARG A 191 11.88 6.92 -5.08
C ARG A 191 12.10 6.51 -3.63
N ASP A 192 11.08 5.93 -3.00
CA ASP A 192 11.16 5.33 -1.66
C ASP A 192 11.89 3.99 -1.71
N SER A 193 11.51 3.12 -2.66
CA SER A 193 12.16 1.84 -2.93
C SER A 193 11.96 1.44 -4.40
N TYR A 194 12.80 0.54 -4.93
CA TYR A 194 12.64 0.03 -6.29
C TYR A 194 11.31 -0.73 -6.45
N ALA A 195 11.05 -1.69 -5.55
CA ALA A 195 9.90 -2.57 -5.66
C ALA A 195 8.58 -1.81 -5.45
N SER A 196 8.50 -0.96 -4.42
CA SER A 196 7.30 -0.17 -4.12
C SER A 196 7.01 0.84 -5.22
N PHE A 197 8.03 1.47 -5.80
CA PHE A 197 7.86 2.37 -6.94
C PHE A 197 7.28 1.66 -8.16
N VAL A 198 7.88 0.53 -8.58
CA VAL A 198 7.39 -0.22 -9.74
C VAL A 198 5.99 -0.77 -9.47
N GLY A 199 5.76 -1.38 -8.31
CA GLY A 199 4.46 -1.93 -7.96
C GLY A 199 3.37 -0.87 -7.80
N GLY A 200 3.71 0.35 -7.38
CA GLY A 200 2.76 1.47 -7.31
C GLY A 200 2.29 1.97 -8.69
N LEU A 201 2.99 1.61 -9.77
CA LEU A 201 2.64 1.97 -11.16
C LEU A 201 1.83 0.87 -11.88
N LEU A 202 1.71 -0.32 -11.30
CA LEU A 202 1.05 -1.46 -11.92
C LEU A 202 -0.38 -1.61 -11.39
N ASP A 203 -1.37 -1.56 -12.28
CA ASP A 203 -2.80 -1.65 -11.91
C ASP A 203 -3.14 -2.93 -11.12
N GLY A 204 -2.45 -4.03 -11.40
CA GLY A 204 -2.62 -5.32 -10.72
C GLY A 204 -1.93 -5.44 -9.36
N CYS A 205 -1.22 -4.39 -8.92
CA CYS A 205 -0.44 -4.37 -7.69
C CYS A 205 -1.04 -3.42 -6.65
N GLN A 206 -0.94 -3.80 -5.38
CA GLN A 206 -1.28 -2.94 -4.25
C GLN A 206 -0.15 -2.97 -3.23
N LEU A 207 0.19 -1.81 -2.70
CA LEU A 207 1.24 -1.64 -1.69
C LEU A 207 0.69 -1.95 -0.29
N ILE A 208 1.08 -3.12 0.24
CA ILE A 208 0.68 -3.61 1.56
C ILE A 208 1.80 -3.43 2.59
N PRO A 209 1.50 -3.10 3.87
CA PRO A 209 2.46 -3.22 4.96
C PRO A 209 3.19 -4.57 4.96
N ILE A 210 4.51 -4.55 5.14
CA ILE A 210 5.33 -5.77 5.17
C ILE A 210 4.92 -6.74 6.30
N THR A 211 4.29 -6.22 7.35
CA THR A 211 3.72 -7.01 8.45
C THR A 211 2.67 -8.00 8.00
N ASP A 212 2.00 -7.74 6.88
CA ASP A 212 0.98 -8.65 6.35
C ASP A 212 1.58 -9.80 5.56
N LEU A 213 2.89 -9.75 5.31
CA LEU A 213 3.62 -10.90 4.80
C LEU A 213 4.00 -11.88 5.92
N LEU A 214 3.96 -11.48 7.20
CA LEU A 214 4.37 -12.34 8.32
C LEU A 214 3.70 -13.72 8.35
N PRO A 215 2.39 -13.87 8.03
CA PRO A 215 1.77 -15.20 7.96
C PRO A 215 2.35 -16.12 6.87
N TYR A 216 3.00 -15.54 5.85
CA TYR A 216 3.56 -16.24 4.70
C TYR A 216 5.07 -16.50 4.84
N VAL A 217 5.68 -16.04 5.94
CA VAL A 217 7.12 -16.17 6.17
C VAL A 217 7.38 -17.38 7.06
N ASP A 218 8.30 -18.26 6.63
CA ASP A 218 8.65 -19.50 7.35
C ASP A 218 9.12 -19.25 8.79
N ASP A 219 9.85 -18.16 9.01
CA ASP A 219 10.35 -17.74 10.33
C ASP A 219 10.10 -16.23 10.57
N PRO A 220 8.93 -15.87 11.11
CA PRO A 220 8.56 -14.48 11.35
C PRO A 220 9.50 -13.74 12.30
N VAL A 221 10.10 -14.45 13.27
CA VAL A 221 11.00 -13.86 14.26
C VAL A 221 12.33 -13.49 13.62
N LYS A 222 12.88 -14.40 12.80
CA LYS A 222 14.09 -14.13 12.02
C LYS A 222 13.86 -12.99 11.03
N PHE A 223 12.73 -12.98 10.34
CA PHE A 223 12.40 -11.93 9.40
C PHE A 223 12.28 -10.55 10.07
N GLU A 224 11.62 -10.47 11.23
CA GLU A 224 11.57 -9.22 12.00
C GLU A 224 12.98 -8.78 12.48
N ALA A 225 13.84 -9.73 12.84
CA ALA A 225 15.23 -9.46 13.19
C ALA A 225 16.05 -8.94 11.99
N GLU A 226 15.84 -9.50 10.80
CA GLU A 226 16.47 -9.03 9.55
C GLU A 226 15.99 -7.63 9.17
N LEU A 227 14.68 -7.35 9.26
CA LEU A 227 14.15 -6.00 9.02
C LEU A 227 14.73 -4.98 10.00
N ARG A 228 14.86 -5.34 11.29
CA ARG A 228 15.53 -4.50 12.28
C ARG A 228 17.01 -4.29 11.96
N ALA A 229 17.72 -5.34 11.53
CA ALA A 229 19.14 -5.25 11.17
C ALA A 229 19.39 -4.36 9.93
N LEU A 230 18.40 -4.25 9.05
CA LEU A 230 18.44 -3.38 7.87
C LEU A 230 17.93 -1.95 8.13
N ASP A 231 17.63 -1.60 9.39
CA ASP A 231 16.99 -0.33 9.78
C ASP A 231 15.68 -0.04 9.02
N VAL A 232 14.93 -1.11 8.71
CA VAL A 232 13.65 -1.07 8.01
C VAL A 232 12.52 -1.18 9.05
N PRO A 233 11.81 -0.10 9.39
CA PRO A 233 10.71 -0.19 10.34
C PRO A 233 9.56 -0.95 9.66
N ALA A 234 9.25 -2.16 10.14
CA ALA A 234 8.27 -3.04 9.49
C ALA A 234 6.88 -2.37 9.32
N GLY A 235 6.48 -1.49 10.24
CA GLY A 235 5.21 -0.77 10.13
C GLY A 235 5.18 0.35 9.08
N SER A 236 6.32 0.84 8.61
CA SER A 236 6.40 1.96 7.65
C SER A 236 6.74 1.52 6.23
N VAL A 237 7.15 0.27 6.03
CA VAL A 237 7.54 -0.23 4.72
C VAL A 237 6.38 -0.94 4.05
N ARG A 238 6.06 -0.44 2.85
CA ARG A 238 5.04 -1.04 1.99
C ARG A 238 5.70 -1.89 0.92
N HIS A 239 5.27 -3.14 0.81
CA HIS A 239 5.70 -4.10 -0.19
C HIS A 239 4.61 -4.23 -1.28
N PRO A 240 4.98 -4.27 -2.57
CA PRO A 240 4.00 -4.56 -3.61
C PRO A 240 3.53 -6.01 -3.52
N ALA A 241 2.21 -6.22 -3.50
CA ALA A 241 1.59 -7.52 -3.66
C ALA A 241 0.71 -7.51 -4.91
N VAL A 242 0.69 -8.64 -5.62
CA VAL A 242 -0.05 -8.81 -6.88
C VAL A 242 -1.45 -9.36 -6.56
N PHE A 243 -2.48 -8.62 -6.94
CA PHE A 243 -3.90 -8.96 -6.69
C PHE A 243 -4.67 -9.29 -7.98
N GLY A 244 -4.01 -9.19 -9.13
CA GLY A 244 -4.59 -9.47 -10.44
C GLY A 244 -3.53 -9.51 -11.55
N PRO A 245 -3.95 -9.64 -12.81
CA PRO A 245 -3.04 -9.57 -13.96
C PRO A 245 -2.27 -8.24 -14.00
N ILE A 246 -1.01 -8.30 -14.45
CA ILE A 246 -0.10 -7.15 -14.66
C ILE A 246 0.19 -6.94 -16.14
#